data_AF-A0A956QIH4-F1
#
_entry.id   AF-A0A956QIH4-F1
#
_cell.length_a   1.000
_cell.length_b   1.000
_cell.length_c   1.000
_cell.angle_alpha   90.00
_cell.angle_beta   90.00
_cell.angle_gamma   90.00
#
_symmetry.space_group_name_H-M   'P 1'
#
loop_
_entity.id
_entity.type
_entity.pdbx_description
1 polymer ?
#
loop_
_entity_poly.entity_id
_entity_poly.type
_entity_poly.pdbx_seq_one_letter_code
_entity_poly.pdbx_strand_id
1 'polypeptide(L)'
;DFADFEDRGAIKYRYASMGGAFSTTFQKLCQQGLELHHCQRILDTVFGEQLGRLYKAASREDCDLLEHYGFSARWAPGVRRRVEALVGPAPGEQIEPCPGRPVYNLCRFYELVLADLPQSPQGQCYQAFVHGDLNGANIIIDVNQNVWMIDFFHTRRAHVLMDLIKLENDLLYIFTPLVDQADLAAACDFTDQLLEVADLGAALPERHFAAAPLERAWQVVRMLRSHYPRLIHSDRDPYQYWVAALRYAAHTLGFDESSEWQRRWALYAAGRLAERVAGRLAASGRLRVDWLADGLLEQGRLGLTLLPGRRDRGRHLGEDLESLAEQGVEAVVCLIPLAELESYGVGNLLSEYRARGWPIYHLPIIDQRVTTVDEMQAAVEWADGLLAEGRSVMVHCVAGLGRSGMFAACLLAGRGLSAEQAVAAVRRARSPRAVETRIQEELVADYASGPGQAAGNR
;
A
#
# COMPACT_ATOMS: atom_id res chain seq x y z
N ASP A 1 -3.23 -30.98 20.07
CA ASP A 1 -2.48 -29.84 20.68
C ASP A 1 -3.19 -28.49 20.49
N PHE A 2 -4.51 -28.51 20.31
CA PHE A 2 -5.42 -27.39 20.51
C PHE A 2 -6.67 -27.98 21.19
N ALA A 3 -7.42 -27.16 21.93
CA ALA A 3 -8.76 -27.53 22.35
C ALA A 3 -9.73 -26.64 21.58
N ASP A 4 -10.67 -27.30 20.89
CA ASP A 4 -11.75 -26.68 20.14
C ASP A 4 -12.97 -26.69 21.05
N PHE A 5 -13.43 -25.51 21.46
CA PHE A 5 -14.61 -25.35 22.30
C PHE A 5 -15.80 -24.79 21.50
N GLU A 6 -15.84 -25.01 20.18
CA GLU A 6 -16.84 -24.49 19.24
C GLU A 6 -16.81 -22.96 19.12
N ASP A 7 -17.13 -22.23 20.19
CA ASP A 7 -17.14 -20.76 20.23
C ASP A 7 -15.78 -20.15 20.61
N ARG A 8 -14.84 -20.97 21.10
CA ARG A 8 -13.53 -20.55 21.59
C ARG A 8 -12.43 -21.52 21.17
N GLY A 9 -11.32 -20.97 20.66
CA GLY A 9 -10.06 -21.72 20.48
C GLY A 9 -9.16 -21.53 21.69
N ALA A 10 -8.51 -22.60 22.16
CA ALA A 10 -7.50 -22.50 23.22
C ALA A 10 -6.10 -22.85 22.72
N ILE A 11 -5.12 -22.01 23.10
CA ILE A 11 -3.69 -22.30 22.91
C ILE A 11 -3.21 -23.09 24.12
N LYS A 12 -2.72 -24.31 23.87
CA LYS A 12 -2.03 -25.11 24.89
C LYS A 12 -0.64 -24.49 25.11
N TYR A 13 -0.51 -23.64 26.14
CA TYR A 13 0.81 -23.16 26.57
C TYR A 13 1.59 -24.32 27.20
N ARG A 14 2.85 -24.51 26.81
CA ARG A 14 3.77 -25.44 27.47
C ARG A 14 4.67 -24.61 28.38
N TYR A 15 4.74 -25.00 29.66
CA TYR A 15 5.74 -24.46 30.57
C TYR A 15 7.11 -25.01 30.14
N ALA A 16 7.94 -24.19 29.52
CA ALA A 16 9.35 -24.50 29.38
C ALA A 16 10.05 -24.01 30.65
N SER A 17 10.26 -24.92 31.61
CA SER A 17 11.28 -24.69 32.65
C SER A 17 12.62 -24.60 31.93
N MET A 18 13.13 -23.39 31.74
CA MET A 18 14.47 -23.16 31.18
C MET A 18 15.49 -23.45 32.28
N GLY A 19 15.61 -24.74 32.61
CA GLY A 19 16.45 -25.25 33.67
C GLY A 19 17.93 -25.14 33.29
N GLY A 20 18.71 -24.51 34.16
CA GLY A 20 20.16 -24.66 34.28
C GLY A 20 21.05 -24.03 33.21
N ALA A 21 20.57 -23.80 31.98
CA ALA A 21 21.36 -23.22 30.90
C ALA A 21 20.63 -22.00 30.27
N PHE A 22 21.39 -20.92 30.03
CA PHE A 22 20.83 -19.62 29.67
C PHE A 22 20.22 -19.63 28.26
N SER A 23 18.92 -19.35 28.17
CA SER A 23 18.25 -18.96 26.94
C SER A 23 18.61 -17.55 26.51
N THR A 24 18.45 -17.24 25.23
CA THR A 24 18.64 -15.89 24.69
C THR A 24 17.42 -15.42 23.91
N THR A 25 17.43 -14.17 23.48
CA THR A 25 16.37 -13.55 22.69
C THR A 25 16.83 -13.36 21.25
N PHE A 26 15.90 -13.35 20.30
CA PHE A 26 16.21 -13.05 18.90
C PHE A 26 16.89 -11.69 18.74
N GLN A 27 16.45 -10.68 19.49
CA GLN A 27 17.09 -9.36 19.53
C GLN A 27 18.58 -9.43 19.89
N LYS A 28 18.92 -10.05 21.03
CA LYS A 28 20.32 -10.22 21.46
C LYS A 28 21.15 -10.98 20.44
N LEU A 29 20.62 -12.07 19.88
CA LEU A 29 21.31 -12.85 18.84
C LEU A 29 21.57 -12.02 17.59
N CYS A 30 20.57 -11.25 17.13
CA CYS A 30 20.74 -10.38 15.96
C CYS A 30 21.80 -9.30 16.18
N GLN A 31 21.83 -8.69 17.37
CA GLN A 31 22.83 -7.70 17.77
C GLN A 31 24.23 -8.31 17.94
N GLN A 32 24.32 -9.61 18.25
CA GLN A 32 25.57 -10.38 18.33
C GLN A 32 26.02 -10.95 16.98
N GLY A 33 25.34 -10.63 15.88
CA GLY A 33 25.74 -11.06 14.54
C GLY A 33 25.32 -12.48 14.17
N LEU A 34 24.17 -12.97 14.67
CA LEU A 34 23.62 -14.29 14.32
C LEU A 34 23.66 -14.59 12.81
N GLU A 35 24.21 -15.71 12.39
CA GLU A 35 24.28 -16.09 10.97
C GLU A 35 22.95 -15.95 10.22
N LEU A 36 22.99 -15.45 8.99
CA LEU A 36 21.79 -15.11 8.20
C LEU A 36 20.85 -16.31 7.98
N HIS A 37 21.39 -17.51 7.78
CA HIS A 37 20.57 -18.72 7.64
C HIS A 37 19.84 -19.10 8.95
N HIS A 38 20.41 -18.77 10.12
CA HIS A 38 19.72 -18.93 11.39
C HIS A 38 18.62 -17.88 11.57
N CYS A 39 18.83 -16.63 11.13
CA CYS A 39 17.76 -15.62 11.10
C CYS A 39 16.57 -16.10 10.27
N GLN A 40 16.83 -16.60 9.05
CA GLN A 40 15.79 -17.14 8.17
C GLN A 40 15.00 -18.26 8.85
N ARG A 41 15.69 -19.27 9.43
CA ARG A 41 15.05 -20.38 10.15
C ARG A 41 14.14 -19.91 11.29
N ILE A 42 14.59 -18.91 12.07
CA ILE A 42 13.80 -18.37 13.18
C ILE A 42 12.55 -17.66 12.66
N LEU A 43 12.70 -16.80 11.64
CA LEU A 43 11.58 -16.07 11.03
C LEU A 43 10.56 -17.02 10.39
N ASP A 44 11.03 -18.06 9.69
CA ASP A 44 10.18 -19.12 9.13
C ASP A 44 9.39 -19.86 10.22
N THR A 45 10.04 -20.16 11.34
CA THR A 45 9.38 -20.81 12.49
C THR A 45 8.29 -19.89 13.07
N VAL A 46 8.62 -18.62 13.33
CA VAL A 46 7.70 -17.64 13.94
C VAL A 46 6.51 -17.38 13.02
N PHE A 47 6.76 -16.93 11.79
CA PHE A 47 5.70 -16.45 10.90
C PHE A 47 5.09 -17.56 10.06
N GLY A 48 5.81 -18.64 9.79
CA GLY A 48 5.33 -19.78 8.99
C GLY A 48 4.66 -20.88 9.79
N GLU A 49 5.22 -21.26 10.93
CA GLU A 49 4.76 -22.43 11.68
C GLU A 49 3.92 -22.07 12.91
N GLN A 50 4.37 -21.11 13.71
CA GLN A 50 3.73 -20.75 14.98
C GLN A 50 2.58 -19.76 14.76
N LEU A 51 2.88 -18.50 14.47
CA LEU A 51 1.87 -17.49 14.15
C LEU A 51 1.20 -17.75 12.81
N GLY A 52 1.89 -18.43 11.88
CA GLY A 52 1.33 -18.80 10.58
C GLY A 52 0.01 -19.58 10.67
N ARG A 53 -0.23 -20.32 11.77
CA ARG A 53 -1.51 -20.99 12.01
C ARG A 53 -2.64 -20.01 12.31
N LEU A 54 -2.34 -18.94 13.05
CA LEU A 54 -3.30 -17.88 13.37
C LEU A 54 -3.59 -17.04 12.12
N TYR A 55 -2.55 -16.74 11.33
CA TYR A 55 -2.69 -15.96 10.11
C TYR A 55 -3.46 -16.69 9.00
N LYS A 56 -3.43 -18.02 8.95
CA LYS A 56 -4.23 -18.80 7.99
C LYS A 56 -5.74 -18.59 8.13
N ALA A 57 -6.20 -18.16 9.31
CA ALA A 57 -7.59 -17.80 9.56
C ALA A 57 -7.89 -16.32 9.27
N ALA A 58 -7.01 -15.65 8.49
CA ALA A 58 -7.23 -14.28 8.09
C ALA A 58 -8.48 -14.16 7.22
N SER A 59 -9.26 -13.12 7.47
CA SER A 59 -10.38 -12.72 6.61
C SER A 59 -10.30 -11.25 6.27
N ARG A 60 -10.86 -10.90 5.13
CA ARG A 60 -10.95 -9.50 4.69
C ARG A 60 -12.12 -8.84 5.40
N GLU A 61 -11.82 -7.78 6.14
CA GLU A 61 -12.76 -7.10 7.03
C GLU A 61 -12.63 -5.58 6.86
N ASP A 62 -13.69 -4.86 7.23
CA ASP A 62 -13.66 -3.40 7.27
C ASP A 62 -12.66 -2.93 8.33
N CYS A 63 -11.82 -1.97 7.95
CA CYS A 63 -10.58 -1.66 8.62
C CYS A 63 -10.13 -0.25 8.23
N ASP A 64 -10.38 0.72 9.11
CA ASP A 64 -9.70 2.02 9.06
C ASP A 64 -8.32 1.83 9.69
N LEU A 65 -7.27 1.83 8.86
CA LEU A 65 -5.90 1.59 9.32
C LEU A 65 -5.39 2.71 10.23
N LEU A 66 -5.81 3.96 10.03
CA LEU A 66 -5.38 5.07 10.88
C LEU A 66 -5.98 4.91 12.28
N GLU A 67 -7.28 4.60 12.36
CA GLU A 67 -7.94 4.30 13.62
C GLU A 67 -7.34 3.05 14.28
N HIS A 68 -7.15 1.98 13.51
CA HIS A 68 -6.60 0.70 13.96
C HIS A 68 -5.23 0.85 14.64
N TYR A 69 -4.36 1.69 14.06
CA TYR A 69 -3.05 2.01 14.61
C TYR A 69 -3.06 3.16 15.63
N GLY A 70 -4.23 3.70 15.97
CA GLY A 70 -4.44 4.67 17.04
C GLY A 70 -3.94 6.08 16.72
N PHE A 71 -3.93 6.46 15.44
CA PHE A 71 -3.63 7.82 15.01
C PHE A 71 -4.70 8.79 15.51
N SER A 72 -4.28 9.92 16.06
CA SER A 72 -5.17 10.97 16.57
C SER A 72 -4.42 12.27 16.76
N ALA A 73 -5.05 13.39 16.40
CA ALA A 73 -4.52 14.73 16.62
C ALA A 73 -4.20 15.03 18.10
N ARG A 74 -4.83 14.31 19.05
CA ARG A 74 -4.52 14.44 20.50
C ARG A 74 -3.05 14.18 20.84
N TRP A 75 -2.35 13.42 20.00
CA TRP A 75 -0.94 13.09 20.21
C TRP A 75 0.01 14.20 19.73
N ALA A 76 -0.48 15.21 19.00
CA ALA A 76 0.33 16.27 18.40
C ALA A 76 1.31 16.95 19.38
N PRO A 77 0.91 17.35 20.62
CA PRO A 77 1.85 18.00 21.54
C PRO A 77 3.02 17.09 21.95
N GLY A 78 2.75 15.79 22.14
CA GLY A 78 3.77 14.81 22.50
C GLY A 78 4.67 14.42 21.32
N VAL A 79 4.14 14.43 20.09
CA VAL A 79 4.93 14.26 18.86
C VAL A 79 5.85 15.46 18.68
N ARG A 80 5.33 16.69 18.74
CA ARG A 80 6.12 17.92 18.60
C ARG A 80 7.30 17.98 19.56
N ARG A 81 7.06 17.71 20.85
CA ARG A 81 8.13 17.69 21.86
C ARG A 81 9.27 16.73 21.48
N ARG A 82 8.93 15.53 20.99
CA ARG A 82 9.92 14.51 20.60
C ARG A 82 10.66 14.86 19.30
N VAL A 83 9.96 15.44 18.33
CA VAL A 83 10.56 15.94 17.09
C VAL A 83 11.56 17.06 17.41
N GLU A 84 11.13 18.07 18.16
CA GLU A 84 11.96 19.25 18.46
C GLU A 84 13.15 18.92 19.36
N ALA A 85 13.07 17.85 20.16
CA ALA A 85 14.21 17.33 20.91
C ALA A 85 15.34 16.79 20.01
N LEU A 86 15.03 16.38 18.77
CA LEU A 86 15.99 15.83 17.82
C LEU A 86 16.49 16.87 16.80
N VAL A 87 15.61 17.76 16.33
CA VAL A 87 15.92 18.67 15.21
C VAL A 87 15.83 20.16 15.58
N GLY A 88 15.54 20.49 16.84
CA GLY A 88 15.25 21.86 17.26
C GLY A 88 13.85 22.32 16.81
N PRO A 89 13.54 23.62 16.96
CA PRO A 89 12.23 24.17 16.61
C PRO A 89 11.81 23.83 15.18
N ALA A 90 10.60 23.27 15.01
CA ALA A 90 10.09 22.78 13.73
C ALA A 90 8.79 23.48 13.31
N PRO A 91 8.82 24.79 12.94
CA PRO A 91 7.62 25.54 12.54
C PRO A 91 7.24 25.35 11.06
N GLY A 92 8.16 24.87 10.22
CA GLY A 92 7.94 24.74 8.78
C GLY A 92 7.17 23.48 8.36
N GLU A 93 6.95 23.35 7.06
CA GLU A 93 6.37 22.14 6.44
C GLU A 93 7.38 20.98 6.33
N GLN A 94 8.67 21.29 6.45
CA GLN A 94 9.76 20.33 6.41
C GLN A 94 10.64 20.43 7.65
N ILE A 95 11.27 19.32 7.98
CA ILE A 95 12.29 19.18 9.02
C ILE A 95 13.49 18.44 8.43
N GLU A 96 14.65 18.56 9.08
CA GLU A 96 15.88 17.94 8.61
C GLU A 96 16.50 17.03 9.71
N PRO A 97 16.00 15.78 9.85
CA PRO A 97 16.56 14.83 10.81
C PRO A 97 17.97 14.37 10.43
N CYS A 98 18.24 14.31 9.12
CA CYS A 98 19.53 14.01 8.52
C CYS A 98 20.00 15.22 7.71
N PRO A 99 21.23 15.73 7.96
CA PRO A 99 21.74 16.92 7.26
C PRO A 99 21.67 16.81 5.73
N GLY A 100 21.18 17.86 5.08
CA GLY A 100 21.01 17.94 3.63
C GLY A 100 19.87 17.10 3.05
N ARG A 101 19.02 16.50 3.90
CA ARG A 101 17.91 15.62 3.48
C ARG A 101 16.60 16.01 4.18
N PRO A 102 15.95 17.11 3.74
CA PRO A 102 14.69 17.53 4.33
C PRO A 102 13.58 16.52 4.06
N VAL A 103 12.68 16.35 5.02
CA VAL A 103 11.48 15.50 4.91
C VAL A 103 10.25 16.24 5.44
N TYR A 104 9.07 15.77 5.05
CA TYR A 104 7.81 16.31 5.57
C TYR A 104 7.78 16.32 7.10
N ASN A 105 7.31 17.43 7.66
CA ASN A 105 7.26 17.63 9.10
C ASN A 105 6.16 16.76 9.73
N LEU A 106 6.58 15.73 10.47
CA LEU A 106 5.68 14.83 11.18
C LEU A 106 4.71 15.57 12.12
N CYS A 107 5.09 16.72 12.68
CA CYS A 107 4.18 17.54 13.49
C CYS A 107 2.97 18.00 12.67
N ARG A 108 3.18 18.43 11.42
CA ARG A 108 2.11 18.89 10.52
C ARG A 108 1.13 17.78 10.17
N PHE A 109 1.62 16.55 10.04
CA PHE A 109 0.74 15.40 9.90
C PHE A 109 -0.27 15.30 11.05
N TYR A 110 0.18 15.36 12.29
CA TYR A 110 -0.71 15.22 13.44
C TYR A 110 -1.56 16.47 13.71
N GLU A 111 -1.04 17.66 13.44
CA GLU A 111 -1.70 18.94 13.74
C GLU A 111 -2.71 19.38 12.70
N LEU A 112 -2.45 19.08 11.42
CA LEU A 112 -3.27 19.55 10.30
C LEU A 112 -3.97 18.38 9.63
N VAL A 113 -3.21 17.39 9.17
CA VAL A 113 -3.79 16.28 8.37
C VAL A 113 -4.76 15.45 9.22
N LEU A 114 -4.35 15.00 10.41
CA LEU A 114 -5.22 14.20 11.27
C LEU A 114 -6.37 15.02 11.91
N ALA A 115 -6.21 16.33 12.03
CA ALA A 115 -7.24 17.20 12.60
C ALA A 115 -8.40 17.44 11.62
N ASP A 116 -8.08 17.49 10.32
CA ASP A 116 -9.04 17.74 9.23
C ASP A 116 -9.52 16.46 8.54
N LEU A 117 -9.22 15.27 9.10
CA LEU A 117 -9.67 14.00 8.54
C LEU A 117 -11.21 13.91 8.56
N PRO A 118 -11.86 13.58 7.42
CA PRO A 118 -13.28 13.26 7.42
C PRO A 118 -13.55 12.03 8.30
N GLN A 119 -14.78 11.91 8.82
CA GLN A 119 -15.15 10.79 9.70
C GLN A 119 -14.97 9.45 8.98
N SER A 120 -13.98 8.68 9.45
CA SER A 120 -13.64 7.31 9.09
C SER A 120 -13.49 7.04 7.58
N PRO A 121 -12.27 7.15 7.01
CA PRO A 121 -11.96 6.44 5.77
C PRO A 121 -12.16 4.93 5.99
N GLN A 122 -13.35 4.45 5.66
CA GLN A 122 -13.63 3.02 5.60
C GLN A 122 -12.66 2.43 4.58
N GLY A 123 -11.94 1.38 4.97
CA GLY A 123 -11.05 0.58 4.14
C GLY A 123 -11.35 -0.89 4.37
N GLN A 124 -10.76 -1.78 3.57
CA GLN A 124 -10.74 -3.21 3.89
C GLN A 124 -9.30 -3.67 3.98
N CYS A 125 -8.97 -4.44 5.02
CA CYS A 125 -7.66 -5.04 5.21
C CYS A 125 -7.84 -6.50 5.65
N TYR A 126 -6.83 -7.35 5.41
CA TYR A 126 -6.84 -8.69 5.99
C TYR A 126 -6.58 -8.60 7.50
N GLN A 127 -7.48 -9.18 8.28
CA GLN A 127 -7.37 -9.26 9.73
C GLN A 127 -7.22 -10.71 10.19
N ALA A 128 -6.35 -10.93 11.17
CA ALA A 128 -6.09 -12.23 11.79
C ALA A 128 -5.88 -12.07 13.30
N PHE A 129 -5.84 -13.18 14.04
CA PHE A 129 -5.29 -13.15 15.39
C PHE A 129 -3.78 -12.95 15.31
N VAL A 130 -3.29 -11.89 15.95
CA VAL A 130 -1.88 -11.51 16.00
C VAL A 130 -1.37 -11.58 17.43
N HIS A 131 -0.05 -11.68 17.60
CA HIS A 131 0.60 -11.53 18.90
C HIS A 131 0.34 -10.14 19.49
N GLY A 132 0.37 -9.10 18.65
CA GLY A 132 -0.03 -7.73 18.98
C GLY A 132 1.07 -6.86 19.58
N ASP A 133 2.10 -7.48 20.17
CA ASP A 133 3.33 -6.81 20.60
C ASP A 133 4.59 -7.62 20.25
N LEU A 134 4.68 -8.16 19.03
CA LEU A 134 5.85 -8.95 18.64
C LEU A 134 7.10 -8.08 18.44
N ASN A 135 7.99 -8.11 19.43
CA ASN A 135 9.34 -7.53 19.39
C ASN A 135 10.40 -8.64 19.51
N GLY A 136 11.68 -8.32 19.30
CA GLY A 136 12.75 -9.32 19.31
C GLY A 136 13.08 -9.89 20.70
N ALA A 137 12.62 -9.26 21.79
CA ALA A 137 12.72 -9.79 23.14
C ALA A 137 11.66 -10.85 23.43
N ASN A 138 10.52 -10.78 22.74
CA ASN A 138 9.40 -11.74 22.84
C ASN A 138 9.63 -13.03 22.03
N ILE A 139 10.74 -13.12 21.29
CA ILE A 139 11.17 -14.33 20.57
C ILE A 139 12.38 -14.92 21.29
N ILE A 140 12.20 -16.07 21.92
CA ILE A 140 13.19 -16.73 22.79
C ILE A 140 13.79 -17.94 22.08
N ILE A 141 15.11 -18.07 22.13
CA ILE A 141 15.85 -19.20 21.60
C ILE A 141 16.47 -19.96 22.77
N ASP A 142 16.09 -21.23 22.92
CA ASP A 142 16.66 -22.10 23.95
C ASP A 142 17.98 -22.74 23.51
N VAL A 143 18.62 -23.46 24.42
CA VAL A 143 19.92 -24.13 24.16
C VAL A 143 19.86 -25.21 23.08
N ASN A 144 18.68 -25.75 22.80
CA ASN A 144 18.44 -26.74 21.76
C ASN A 144 18.03 -26.09 20.44
N GLN A 145 18.16 -24.75 20.32
CA GLN A 145 17.80 -23.97 19.13
C GLN A 145 16.30 -24.00 18.82
N ASN A 146 15.45 -24.35 19.79
CA ASN A 146 14.01 -24.21 19.63
C ASN A 146 13.61 -22.74 19.75
N VAL A 147 12.61 -22.36 18.96
CA VAL A 147 12.06 -21.01 18.93
C VAL A 147 10.79 -20.97 19.76
N TRP A 148 10.74 -20.08 20.74
CA TRP A 148 9.61 -19.87 21.62
C TRP A 148 9.12 -18.43 21.49
N MET A 149 7.83 -18.23 21.72
CA MET A 149 7.21 -16.91 21.79
C MET A 149 6.61 -16.71 23.17
N ILE A 150 6.72 -15.50 23.71
CA ILE A 150 6.21 -15.13 25.03
C ILE A 150 5.47 -13.80 24.97
N ASP A 151 4.73 -13.50 26.05
CA ASP A 151 4.01 -12.24 26.25
C ASP A 151 2.87 -11.97 25.26
N PHE A 152 1.92 -12.90 25.22
CA PHE A 152 0.69 -12.81 24.42
C PHE A 152 -0.37 -11.85 25.03
N PHE A 153 0.01 -10.95 25.96
CA PHE A 153 -0.95 -10.05 26.62
C PHE A 153 -1.72 -9.17 25.63
N HIS A 154 -1.08 -8.77 24.54
CA HIS A 154 -1.67 -7.93 23.49
C HIS A 154 -2.34 -8.72 22.35
N THR A 155 -2.52 -10.03 22.52
CA THR A 155 -3.11 -10.88 21.48
C THR A 155 -4.56 -10.51 21.22
N ARG A 156 -4.86 -10.21 19.96
CA ARG A 156 -6.17 -9.75 19.50
C ARG A 156 -6.33 -9.99 18.01
N ARG A 157 -7.55 -9.80 17.52
CA ARG A 157 -7.78 -9.68 16.08
C ARG A 157 -7.29 -8.32 15.60
N ALA A 158 -6.45 -8.29 14.57
CA ALA A 158 -5.86 -7.07 14.03
C ALA A 158 -5.37 -7.24 12.59
N HIS A 159 -4.89 -6.14 11.99
CA HIS A 159 -4.25 -6.15 10.67
C HIS A 159 -3.16 -7.23 10.60
N VAL A 160 -3.24 -8.09 9.57
CA VAL A 160 -2.44 -9.32 9.44
C VAL A 160 -0.92 -9.08 9.43
N LEU A 161 -0.46 -7.90 8.99
CA LEU A 161 0.96 -7.56 8.97
C LEU A 161 1.48 -6.91 10.26
N MET A 162 0.63 -6.69 11.28
CA MET A 162 0.97 -5.93 12.48
C MET A 162 2.27 -6.41 13.15
N ASP A 163 2.38 -7.71 13.38
CA ASP A 163 3.53 -8.31 14.07
C ASP A 163 4.81 -8.23 13.23
N LEU A 164 4.70 -8.42 11.91
CA LEU A 164 5.85 -8.35 11.01
C LEU A 164 6.37 -6.91 10.94
N ILE A 165 5.48 -5.93 10.75
CA ILE A 165 5.88 -4.53 10.63
C ILE A 165 6.41 -3.99 11.96
N LYS A 166 5.88 -4.47 13.10
CA LYS A 166 6.44 -4.14 14.42
C LYS A 166 7.86 -4.68 14.57
N LEU A 167 8.11 -5.96 14.23
CA LEU A 167 9.45 -6.53 14.27
C LEU A 167 10.39 -5.85 13.27
N GLU A 168 9.90 -5.45 12.09
CA GLU A 168 10.63 -4.66 11.10
C GLU A 168 11.09 -3.32 11.69
N ASN A 169 10.21 -2.60 12.41
CA ASN A 169 10.57 -1.37 13.11
C ASN A 169 11.72 -1.58 14.11
N ASP A 170 11.65 -2.63 14.92
CA ASP A 170 12.68 -2.90 15.92
C ASP A 170 14.00 -3.34 15.28
N LEU A 171 13.93 -4.11 14.19
CA LEU A 171 15.09 -4.45 13.36
C LEU A 171 15.82 -3.19 12.89
N LEU A 172 15.08 -2.20 12.37
CA LEU A 172 15.66 -0.96 11.86
C LEU A 172 16.16 -0.08 13.01
N TYR A 173 15.31 0.26 13.98
CA TYR A 173 15.61 1.36 14.90
C TYR A 173 16.10 0.95 16.28
N ILE A 174 16.23 -0.36 16.54
CA ILE A 174 16.78 -0.89 17.80
C ILE A 174 17.94 -1.84 17.52
N PHE A 175 17.77 -2.83 16.62
CA PHE A 175 18.77 -3.88 16.44
C PHE A 175 19.95 -3.42 15.58
N THR A 176 19.74 -2.41 14.75
CA THR A 176 20.73 -1.90 13.80
C THR A 176 21.39 -0.63 14.36
N PRO A 177 22.58 -0.73 14.98
CA PRO A 177 23.26 0.42 15.53
C PRO A 177 23.72 1.38 14.42
N LEU A 178 23.61 2.67 14.70
CA LEU A 178 24.22 3.75 13.92
C LEU A 178 25.13 4.54 14.86
N VAL A 179 26.38 4.78 14.46
CA VAL A 179 27.37 5.43 15.35
C VAL A 179 27.71 6.87 14.96
N ASP A 180 27.46 7.24 13.71
CA ASP A 180 27.79 8.58 13.20
C ASP A 180 26.80 9.09 12.13
N GLN A 181 27.12 10.27 11.59
CA GLN A 181 26.32 10.92 10.56
C GLN A 181 26.38 10.21 9.19
N ALA A 182 27.47 9.50 8.88
CA ALA A 182 27.60 8.76 7.63
C ALA A 182 26.68 7.53 7.64
N ASP A 183 26.63 6.83 8.77
CA ASP A 183 25.66 5.77 9.05
C ASP A 183 24.23 6.28 8.91
N LEU A 184 23.91 7.44 9.49
CA LEU A 184 22.58 8.05 9.36
C LEU A 184 22.23 8.33 7.89
N ALA A 185 23.15 8.88 7.10
CA ALA A 185 22.92 9.14 5.69
C ALA A 185 22.64 7.85 4.91
N ALA A 186 23.44 6.80 5.15
CA ALA A 186 23.24 5.49 4.53
C ALA A 186 21.92 4.83 4.97
N ALA A 187 21.49 5.03 6.22
CA ALA A 187 20.22 4.56 6.74
C ALA A 187 19.01 5.32 6.14
N CYS A 188 19.19 6.60 5.81
CA CYS A 188 18.20 7.35 5.03
C CYS A 188 18.07 6.78 3.61
N ASP A 189 19.19 6.45 2.94
CA ASP A 189 19.17 5.77 1.63
C ASP A 189 18.49 4.39 1.70
N PHE A 190 18.72 3.65 2.79
CA PHE A 190 18.02 2.39 3.07
C PHE A 190 16.51 2.60 3.06
N THR A 191 16.03 3.63 3.76
CA THR A 191 14.59 3.94 3.86
C THR A 191 14.00 4.30 2.51
N ASP A 192 14.70 5.11 1.74
CA ASP A 192 14.23 5.52 0.42
C ASP A 192 14.10 4.32 -0.52
N GLN A 193 15.11 3.46 -0.56
CA GLN A 193 15.07 2.20 -1.34
C GLN A 193 13.97 1.25 -0.86
N LEU A 194 13.72 1.18 0.45
CA LEU A 194 12.64 0.36 1.00
C LEU A 194 11.25 0.86 0.57
N LEU A 195 11.09 2.18 0.44
CA LEU A 195 9.83 2.84 0.06
C LEU A 195 9.65 3.00 -1.46
N GLU A 196 10.66 2.67 -2.27
CA GLU A 196 10.55 2.59 -3.74
C GLU A 196 9.74 1.37 -4.21
N VAL A 197 9.67 0.31 -3.41
CA VAL A 197 8.93 -0.92 -3.75
C VAL A 197 7.43 -0.69 -3.60
N ALA A 198 6.76 -0.44 -4.72
CA ALA A 198 5.34 -0.09 -4.75
C ALA A 198 4.36 -1.28 -4.59
N ASP A 199 4.77 -2.50 -4.95
CA ASP A 199 3.98 -3.72 -4.72
C ASP A 199 4.42 -4.36 -3.40
N LEU A 200 3.52 -4.35 -2.41
CA LEU A 200 3.81 -4.90 -1.08
C LEU A 200 4.02 -6.43 -1.10
N GLY A 201 3.53 -7.12 -2.13
CA GLY A 201 3.73 -8.55 -2.36
C GLY A 201 4.95 -8.86 -3.24
N ALA A 202 5.69 -7.85 -3.71
CA ALA A 202 6.93 -8.09 -4.46
C ALA A 202 8.10 -8.37 -3.51
N ALA A 203 9.04 -9.20 -3.97
CA ALA A 203 10.29 -9.37 -3.26
C ALA A 203 11.09 -8.05 -3.27
N LEU A 204 11.71 -7.74 -2.14
CA LEU A 204 12.63 -6.61 -2.07
C LEU A 204 13.89 -6.89 -2.92
N PRO A 205 14.38 -5.90 -3.70
CA PRO A 205 15.51 -6.07 -4.60
C PRO A 205 16.80 -6.38 -3.84
N GLU A 206 17.74 -7.02 -4.53
CA GLU A 206 19.12 -7.15 -4.04
C GLU A 206 19.78 -5.77 -4.03
N ARG A 207 20.32 -5.40 -2.88
CA ARG A 207 21.02 -4.14 -2.64
C ARG A 207 22.19 -4.42 -1.71
N HIS A 208 23.18 -3.55 -1.76
CA HIS A 208 24.36 -3.61 -0.91
C HIS A 208 24.57 -2.30 -0.17
N PHE A 209 24.88 -2.41 1.12
CA PHE A 209 25.20 -1.30 2.01
C PHE A 209 26.62 -1.48 2.53
N ALA A 210 27.43 -0.41 2.49
CA ALA A 210 28.82 -0.48 2.95
C ALA A 210 28.93 -0.73 4.46
N ALA A 211 28.00 -0.19 5.25
CA ALA A 211 27.95 -0.43 6.69
C ALA A 211 27.38 -1.82 6.98
N ALA A 212 28.19 -2.69 7.61
CA ALA A 212 27.80 -4.06 7.92
C ALA A 212 26.48 -4.20 8.71
N PRO A 213 26.14 -3.31 9.67
CA PRO A 213 24.84 -3.34 10.34
C PRO A 213 23.67 -3.13 9.37
N LEU A 214 23.78 -2.17 8.45
CA LEU A 214 22.74 -1.87 7.46
C LEU A 214 22.61 -2.97 6.40
N GLU A 215 23.73 -3.55 5.95
CA GLU A 215 23.71 -4.69 5.03
C GLU A 215 22.94 -5.86 5.64
N ARG A 216 23.28 -6.19 6.89
CA ARG A 216 22.60 -7.24 7.65
C ARG A 216 21.11 -6.93 7.82
N ALA A 217 20.77 -5.69 8.20
CA ALA A 217 19.39 -5.27 8.35
C ALA A 217 18.60 -5.44 7.05
N TRP A 218 19.19 -5.08 5.91
CA TRP A 218 18.53 -5.22 4.60
C TRP A 218 18.23 -6.69 4.32
N GLN A 219 19.22 -7.59 4.48
CA GLN A 219 19.00 -9.02 4.27
C GLN A 219 17.90 -9.57 5.18
N VAL A 220 17.90 -9.22 6.47
CA VAL A 220 16.87 -9.71 7.41
C VAL A 220 15.48 -9.13 7.08
N VAL A 221 15.39 -7.86 6.67
CA VAL A 221 14.12 -7.26 6.21
C VAL A 221 13.60 -7.95 4.95
N ARG A 222 14.48 -8.30 3.99
CA ARG A 222 14.09 -9.11 2.82
C ARG A 222 13.49 -10.47 3.24
N MET A 223 14.12 -11.15 4.20
CA MET A 223 13.62 -12.42 4.74
C MET A 223 12.24 -12.23 5.38
N LEU A 224 12.08 -11.21 6.23
CA LEU A 224 10.83 -10.91 6.91
C LEU A 224 9.70 -10.60 5.91
N ARG A 225 9.97 -9.74 4.92
CA ARG A 225 8.98 -9.37 3.89
C ARG A 225 8.66 -10.48 2.90
N SER A 226 9.50 -11.52 2.79
CA SER A 226 9.16 -12.71 2.00
C SER A 226 7.87 -13.41 2.48
N HIS A 227 7.45 -13.14 3.72
CA HIS A 227 6.20 -13.64 4.27
C HIS A 227 4.97 -12.80 3.89
N TYR A 228 5.11 -11.56 3.39
CA TYR A 228 3.97 -10.70 3.08
C TYR A 228 3.01 -11.28 2.02
N PRO A 229 3.47 -11.83 0.88
CA PRO A 229 2.58 -12.18 -0.23
C PRO A 229 1.50 -13.21 0.14
N ARG A 230 1.83 -14.16 1.02
CA ARG A 230 0.89 -15.18 1.50
C ARG A 230 -0.13 -14.66 2.52
N LEU A 231 0.14 -13.52 3.15
CA LEU A 231 -0.69 -12.93 4.20
C LEU A 231 -1.66 -11.90 3.63
N ILE A 232 -1.19 -11.08 2.69
CA ILE A 232 -1.99 -10.01 2.09
C ILE A 232 -2.79 -10.47 0.86
N HIS A 233 -2.50 -11.65 0.32
CA HIS A 233 -3.14 -12.21 -0.86
C HIS A 233 -3.17 -11.21 -2.04
N SER A 234 -4.37 -10.72 -2.40
CA SER A 234 -4.58 -9.74 -3.48
C SER A 234 -4.44 -8.28 -3.01
N ASP A 235 -4.41 -8.02 -1.70
CA ASP A 235 -4.33 -6.67 -1.15
C ASP A 235 -2.88 -6.18 -1.08
N ARG A 236 -2.35 -5.86 -2.26
CA ARG A 236 -0.96 -5.42 -2.47
C ARG A 236 -0.76 -3.91 -2.35
N ASP A 237 -1.72 -3.18 -1.75
CA ASP A 237 -1.62 -1.72 -1.57
C ASP A 237 -0.57 -1.38 -0.50
N PRO A 238 0.51 -0.65 -0.85
CA PRO A 238 1.57 -0.29 0.09
C PRO A 238 1.09 0.67 1.20
N TYR A 239 -0.10 1.28 1.06
CA TYR A 239 -0.71 2.09 2.10
C TYR A 239 -0.81 1.37 3.44
N GLN A 240 -1.07 0.06 3.44
CA GLN A 240 -1.16 -0.74 4.66
C GLN A 240 0.17 -0.77 5.42
N TYR A 241 1.27 -0.90 4.69
CA TYR A 241 2.60 -0.80 5.27
C TYR A 241 2.91 0.63 5.73
N TRP A 242 2.57 1.64 4.92
CA TRP A 242 2.91 3.02 5.24
C TRP A 242 2.31 3.49 6.57
N VAL A 243 1.03 3.19 6.80
CA VAL A 243 0.32 3.58 8.03
C VAL A 243 0.92 2.88 9.26
N ALA A 244 1.12 1.57 9.17
CA ALA A 244 1.67 0.77 10.25
C ALA A 244 3.12 1.17 10.58
N ALA A 245 3.98 1.30 9.57
CA ALA A 245 5.37 1.69 9.74
C ALA A 245 5.49 3.12 10.29
N LEU A 246 4.62 4.04 9.84
CA LEU A 246 4.57 5.41 10.38
C LEU A 246 4.26 5.40 11.88
N ARG A 247 3.29 4.59 12.30
CA ARG A 247 2.90 4.47 13.71
C ARG A 247 4.06 4.03 14.58
N TYR A 248 4.80 3.01 14.15
CA TYR A 248 5.92 2.48 14.91
C TYR A 248 7.14 3.39 14.87
N ALA A 249 7.50 3.96 13.71
CA ALA A 249 8.61 4.90 13.59
C ALA A 249 8.39 6.16 14.46
N ALA A 250 7.17 6.70 14.49
CA ALA A 250 6.81 7.83 15.36
C ALA A 250 6.82 7.46 16.85
N HIS A 251 6.59 6.18 17.18
CA HIS A 251 6.67 5.68 18.56
C HIS A 251 8.11 5.61 19.04
N THR A 252 9.01 5.10 18.20
CA THR A 252 10.46 4.97 18.43
C THR A 252 11.11 6.29 18.87
N LEU A 253 10.57 7.44 18.48
CA LEU A 253 11.08 8.75 18.94
C LEU A 253 11.06 8.93 20.46
N GLY A 254 10.24 8.15 21.18
CA GLY A 254 10.18 8.14 22.64
C GLY A 254 10.73 6.87 23.28
N PHE A 255 11.42 6.01 22.53
CA PHE A 255 12.03 4.78 23.07
C PHE A 255 13.45 5.06 23.57
N ASP A 256 13.76 4.52 24.75
CA ASP A 256 15.05 4.71 25.42
C ASP A 256 16.12 3.76 24.88
N GLU A 257 15.72 2.62 24.31
CA GLU A 257 16.62 1.64 23.69
C GLU A 257 17.28 2.14 22.40
N SER A 258 16.68 3.13 21.74
CA SER A 258 17.20 3.71 20.50
C SER A 258 18.18 4.85 20.79
N SER A 259 19.33 4.85 20.11
CA SER A 259 20.28 5.96 20.13
C SER A 259 19.70 7.22 19.49
N GLU A 260 20.33 8.39 19.69
CA GLU A 260 19.92 9.62 18.99
C GLU A 260 19.96 9.43 17.46
N TRP A 261 20.98 8.75 16.92
CA TRP A 261 21.08 8.45 15.49
C TRP A 261 19.93 7.57 14.99
N GLN A 262 19.57 6.53 15.75
CA GLN A 262 18.43 5.67 15.40
C GLN A 262 17.09 6.42 15.51
N ARG A 263 16.92 7.29 16.50
CA ARG A 263 15.72 8.15 16.60
C ARG A 263 15.64 9.17 15.46
N ARG A 264 16.77 9.75 15.02
CA ARG A 264 16.83 10.60 13.82
C ARG A 264 16.48 9.82 12.56
N TRP A 265 16.96 8.59 12.43
CA TRP A 265 16.59 7.70 11.32
C TRP A 265 15.09 7.37 11.33
N ALA A 266 14.53 7.02 12.49
CA ALA A 266 13.10 6.78 12.65
C ALA A 266 12.28 8.04 12.30
N LEU A 267 12.76 9.23 12.68
CA LEU A 267 12.12 10.51 12.33
C LEU A 267 12.16 10.77 10.82
N TYR A 268 13.28 10.50 10.15
CA TYR A 268 13.40 10.60 8.70
C TYR A 268 12.37 9.69 8.02
N ALA A 269 12.30 8.42 8.42
CA ALA A 269 11.34 7.47 7.88
C ALA A 269 9.89 7.89 8.16
N ALA A 270 9.59 8.36 9.37
CA ALA A 270 8.27 8.88 9.72
C ALA A 270 7.88 10.08 8.86
N GLY A 271 8.79 11.00 8.55
CA GLY A 271 8.54 12.11 7.63
C GLY A 271 8.19 11.62 6.21
N ARG A 272 9.01 10.72 5.65
CA ARG A 272 8.77 10.11 4.32
C ARG A 272 7.46 9.31 4.24
N LEU A 273 7.08 8.65 5.33
CA LEU A 273 5.84 7.89 5.42
C LEU A 273 4.62 8.80 5.60
N ALA A 274 4.73 9.82 6.47
CA ALA A 274 3.68 10.79 6.70
C ALA A 274 3.34 11.57 5.42
N GLU A 275 4.34 11.94 4.62
CA GLU A 275 4.13 12.55 3.30
C GLU A 275 3.29 11.67 2.38
N ARG A 276 3.63 10.37 2.28
CA ARG A 276 2.91 9.40 1.44
C ARG A 276 1.49 9.16 1.95
N VAL A 277 1.31 9.04 3.26
CA VAL A 277 -0.01 8.86 3.88
C VAL A 277 -0.86 10.11 3.67
N ALA A 278 -0.33 11.31 3.92
CA ALA A 278 -1.03 12.58 3.69
C ALA A 278 -1.39 12.76 2.20
N GLY A 279 -0.45 12.50 1.29
CA GLY A 279 -0.69 12.56 -0.15
C GLY A 279 -1.76 11.55 -0.59
N ARG A 280 -1.78 10.34 -0.01
CA ARG A 280 -2.82 9.33 -0.25
C ARG A 280 -4.19 9.80 0.24
N LEU A 281 -4.25 10.39 1.44
CA LEU A 281 -5.48 10.91 2.04
C LEU A 281 -6.04 12.09 1.24
N ALA A 282 -5.19 13.03 0.84
CA ALA A 282 -5.56 14.15 -0.02
C ALA A 282 -6.06 13.67 -1.38
N ALA A 283 -5.38 12.67 -1.98
CA ALA A 283 -5.82 12.06 -3.23
C ALA A 283 -7.11 11.22 -3.10
N SER A 284 -7.43 10.71 -1.91
CA SER A 284 -8.67 9.99 -1.64
C SER A 284 -9.86 10.89 -1.32
N GLY A 285 -9.63 12.18 -1.04
CA GLY A 285 -10.69 13.16 -0.84
C GLY A 285 -11.52 13.34 -2.11
N ARG A 286 -11.23 14.40 -2.87
CA ARG A 286 -11.99 14.70 -4.08
C ARG A 286 -11.62 13.77 -5.24
N LEU A 287 -12.62 13.15 -5.87
CA LEU A 287 -12.39 12.25 -7.00
C LEU A 287 -11.73 13.02 -8.13
N ARG A 288 -10.52 12.63 -8.53
CA ARG A 288 -9.86 13.20 -9.71
C ARG A 288 -10.00 12.31 -10.94
N VAL A 289 -10.00 12.94 -12.10
CA VAL A 289 -9.86 12.29 -13.42
C VAL A 289 -8.45 12.57 -13.92
N ASP A 290 -7.67 11.51 -14.13
CA ASP A 290 -6.35 11.62 -14.73
C ASP A 290 -6.52 11.57 -16.26
N TRP A 291 -6.43 12.74 -16.90
CA TRP A 291 -6.57 12.89 -18.34
C TRP A 291 -5.31 12.42 -19.08
N LEU A 292 -5.50 11.77 -20.24
CA LEU A 292 -4.39 11.50 -21.14
C LEU A 292 -3.74 12.81 -21.61
N ALA A 293 -2.44 12.77 -21.88
CA ALA A 293 -1.66 13.94 -22.27
C ALA A 293 -2.18 14.57 -23.58
N ASP A 294 -2.10 15.90 -23.65
CA ASP A 294 -2.45 16.66 -24.84
C ASP A 294 -1.65 16.18 -26.06
N GLY A 295 -2.32 16.15 -27.23
CA GLY A 295 -1.72 15.69 -28.49
C GLY A 295 -1.80 14.18 -28.75
N LEU A 296 -2.26 13.37 -27.79
CA LEU A 296 -2.59 11.96 -28.03
C LEU A 296 -3.97 11.79 -28.71
N LEU A 297 -4.82 12.79 -28.61
CA LEU A 297 -6.17 12.84 -29.18
C LEU A 297 -6.31 14.14 -29.97
N GLU A 298 -6.85 14.08 -31.18
CA GLU A 298 -7.07 15.28 -32.01
C GLU A 298 -8.17 16.19 -31.44
N GLN A 299 -9.22 15.57 -30.89
CA GLN A 299 -10.38 16.22 -30.29
C GLN A 299 -10.82 15.47 -29.03
N GLY A 300 -11.45 16.21 -28.12
CA GLY A 300 -11.96 15.68 -26.86
C GLY A 300 -10.84 15.30 -25.88
N ARG A 301 -11.24 14.70 -24.76
CA ARG A 301 -10.30 14.24 -23.72
C ARG A 301 -10.75 12.88 -23.20
N LEU A 302 -9.82 11.93 -23.09
CA LEU A 302 -10.05 10.66 -22.42
C LEU A 302 -9.42 10.68 -21.04
N GLY A 303 -10.20 10.38 -20.00
CA GLY A 303 -9.76 10.41 -18.62
C GLY A 303 -9.99 9.08 -17.90
N LEU A 304 -9.08 8.74 -16.99
CA LEU A 304 -9.18 7.54 -16.16
C LEU A 304 -9.45 7.92 -14.71
N THR A 305 -10.34 7.18 -14.06
CA THR A 305 -10.56 7.35 -12.62
C THR A 305 -10.92 6.03 -11.92
N LEU A 306 -10.93 6.05 -10.59
CA LEU A 306 -11.39 4.94 -9.75
C LEU A 306 -12.92 4.97 -9.60
N LEU A 307 -13.50 3.91 -9.03
CA LEU A 307 -14.95 3.81 -8.84
C LEU A 307 -15.54 4.98 -8.03
N PRO A 308 -16.44 5.79 -8.62
CA PRO A 308 -17.15 6.85 -7.89
C PRO A 308 -18.09 6.29 -6.83
N GLY A 309 -18.19 6.97 -5.69
CA GLY A 309 -19.01 6.64 -4.55
C GLY A 309 -18.58 5.39 -3.77
N ARG A 310 -17.41 4.83 -4.09
CA ARG A 310 -16.90 3.59 -3.50
C ARG A 310 -16.90 3.65 -1.96
N ARG A 311 -17.83 2.94 -1.32
CA ARG A 311 -18.12 3.09 0.12
C ARG A 311 -17.04 2.54 1.03
N ASP A 312 -16.43 1.41 0.67
CA ASP A 312 -15.25 0.82 1.35
C ASP A 312 -13.97 1.66 1.19
N ARG A 313 -14.09 2.90 0.67
CA ARG A 313 -13.05 3.94 0.68
C ARG A 313 -13.54 5.24 1.32
N GLY A 314 -14.68 5.20 2.04
CA GLY A 314 -15.32 6.36 2.65
C GLY A 314 -15.79 7.43 1.65
N ARG A 315 -16.04 7.06 0.38
CA ARG A 315 -16.37 8.05 -0.67
C ARG A 315 -17.87 8.24 -0.77
N HIS A 316 -18.30 9.49 -0.94
CA HIS A 316 -19.70 9.85 -1.14
C HIS A 316 -20.01 9.98 -2.63
N LEU A 317 -21.02 9.23 -3.08
CA LEU A 317 -21.38 9.22 -4.49
C LEU A 317 -21.79 10.60 -5.00
N GLY A 318 -22.55 11.39 -4.21
CA GLY A 318 -22.94 12.74 -4.59
C GLY A 318 -21.75 13.66 -4.87
N GLU A 319 -20.84 13.77 -3.88
CA GLU A 319 -19.63 14.60 -3.96
C GLU A 319 -18.71 14.19 -5.12
N ASP A 320 -18.61 12.88 -5.38
CA ASP A 320 -17.83 12.38 -6.50
C ASP A 320 -18.40 12.77 -7.85
N LEU A 321 -19.71 12.65 -8.01
CA LEU A 321 -20.36 13.02 -9.24
C LEU A 321 -20.31 14.55 -9.47
N GLU A 322 -20.37 15.35 -8.41
CA GLU A 322 -20.12 16.79 -8.49
C GLU A 322 -18.67 17.07 -8.92
N SER A 323 -17.71 16.38 -8.32
CA SER A 323 -16.30 16.51 -8.69
C SER A 323 -16.04 16.15 -10.16
N LEU A 324 -16.68 15.11 -10.67
CA LEU A 324 -16.59 14.71 -12.08
C LEU A 324 -17.22 15.77 -13.00
N ALA A 325 -18.36 16.34 -12.61
CA ALA A 325 -19.00 17.41 -13.37
C ALA A 325 -18.12 18.66 -13.47
N GLU A 326 -17.53 19.08 -12.34
CA GLU A 326 -16.62 20.24 -12.28
C GLU A 326 -15.33 20.02 -13.09
N GLN A 327 -14.87 18.78 -13.24
CA GLN A 327 -13.75 18.42 -14.12
C GLN A 327 -14.14 18.34 -15.61
N GLY A 328 -15.42 18.57 -15.92
CA GLY A 328 -15.94 18.58 -17.28
C GLY A 328 -16.13 17.20 -17.87
N VAL A 329 -16.48 16.18 -17.06
CA VAL A 329 -16.90 14.88 -17.60
C VAL A 329 -18.23 15.01 -18.31
N GLU A 330 -18.31 14.49 -19.53
CA GLU A 330 -19.50 14.60 -20.37
C GLU A 330 -20.08 13.24 -20.76
N ALA A 331 -19.28 12.16 -20.70
CA ALA A 331 -19.72 10.79 -20.96
C ALA A 331 -18.87 9.78 -20.17
N VAL A 332 -19.42 8.58 -19.95
CA VAL A 332 -18.82 7.57 -19.07
C VAL A 332 -18.74 6.19 -19.74
N VAL A 333 -17.59 5.53 -19.64
CA VAL A 333 -17.42 4.10 -19.87
C VAL A 333 -17.26 3.40 -18.53
N CYS A 334 -18.22 2.56 -18.17
CA CYS A 334 -18.20 1.78 -16.93
C CYS A 334 -17.81 0.33 -17.23
N LEU A 335 -16.70 -0.14 -16.66
CA LEU A 335 -16.16 -1.48 -16.93
C LEU A 335 -16.48 -2.53 -15.84
N ILE A 336 -17.39 -2.19 -14.92
CA ILE A 336 -17.62 -2.95 -13.68
C ILE A 336 -18.94 -3.74 -13.79
N PRO A 337 -18.94 -5.07 -13.53
CA PRO A 337 -20.16 -5.85 -13.39
C PRO A 337 -21.11 -5.32 -12.31
N LEU A 338 -22.42 -5.46 -12.49
CA LEU A 338 -23.43 -4.93 -11.55
C LEU A 338 -23.26 -5.48 -10.12
N ALA A 339 -23.01 -6.78 -9.97
CA ALA A 339 -22.77 -7.40 -8.68
C ALA A 339 -21.54 -6.81 -7.96
N GLU A 340 -20.51 -6.42 -8.71
CA GLU A 340 -19.32 -5.77 -8.15
C GLU A 340 -19.66 -4.32 -7.72
N LEU A 341 -20.46 -3.57 -8.48
CA LEU A 341 -20.97 -2.26 -8.05
C LEU A 341 -21.78 -2.34 -6.74
N GLU A 342 -22.65 -3.34 -6.61
CA GLU A 342 -23.41 -3.60 -5.38
C GLU A 342 -22.48 -3.89 -4.20
N SER A 343 -21.45 -4.73 -4.40
CA SER A 343 -20.50 -5.08 -3.33
C SER A 343 -19.71 -3.87 -2.81
N TYR A 344 -19.52 -2.83 -3.65
CA TYR A 344 -18.88 -1.56 -3.27
C TYR A 344 -19.87 -0.50 -2.79
N GLY A 345 -21.16 -0.84 -2.64
CA GLY A 345 -22.20 0.05 -2.12
C GLY A 345 -22.71 1.09 -3.11
N VAL A 346 -22.49 0.89 -4.42
CA VAL A 346 -22.85 1.84 -5.48
C VAL A 346 -23.69 1.21 -6.58
N GLY A 347 -24.62 0.32 -6.21
CA GLY A 347 -25.53 -0.33 -7.15
C GLY A 347 -26.39 0.62 -8.00
N ASN A 348 -26.63 1.85 -7.52
CA ASN A 348 -27.34 2.90 -8.24
C ASN A 348 -26.45 3.79 -9.15
N LEU A 349 -25.15 3.51 -9.26
CA LEU A 349 -24.20 4.38 -9.97
C LEU A 349 -24.61 4.65 -11.43
N LEU A 350 -25.01 3.61 -12.17
CA LEU A 350 -25.39 3.77 -13.58
C LEU A 350 -26.64 4.63 -13.74
N SER A 351 -27.62 4.54 -12.81
CA SER A 351 -28.78 5.43 -12.82
C SER A 351 -28.42 6.88 -12.48
N GLU A 352 -27.48 7.09 -11.55
CA GLU A 352 -27.03 8.43 -11.15
C GLU A 352 -26.30 9.18 -12.27
N TYR A 353 -25.52 8.47 -13.07
CA TYR A 353 -24.92 9.03 -14.30
C TYR A 353 -26.00 9.44 -15.31
N ARG A 354 -27.01 8.58 -15.55
CA ARG A 354 -28.12 8.89 -16.48
C ARG A 354 -28.94 10.08 -16.01
N ALA A 355 -29.20 10.17 -14.70
CA ALA A 355 -29.93 11.29 -14.09
C ALA A 355 -29.21 12.63 -14.28
N ARG A 356 -27.88 12.61 -14.47
CA ARG A 356 -27.05 13.79 -14.79
C ARG A 356 -26.93 14.08 -16.28
N GLY A 357 -27.56 13.27 -17.14
CA GLY A 357 -27.51 13.43 -18.59
C GLY A 357 -26.19 12.98 -19.23
N TRP A 358 -25.33 12.26 -18.51
CA TRP A 358 -24.13 11.68 -19.10
C TRP A 358 -24.48 10.41 -19.88
N PRO A 359 -24.15 10.33 -21.18
CA PRO A 359 -24.21 9.08 -21.93
C PRO A 359 -23.26 8.06 -21.29
N ILE A 360 -23.70 6.80 -21.22
CA ILE A 360 -22.93 5.74 -20.59
C ILE A 360 -22.85 4.54 -21.51
N TYR A 361 -21.65 4.01 -21.67
CA TYR A 361 -21.42 2.67 -22.18
C TYR A 361 -21.04 1.74 -21.02
N HIS A 362 -21.83 0.69 -20.80
CA HIS A 362 -21.57 -0.29 -19.75
C HIS A 362 -21.05 -1.58 -20.38
N LEU A 363 -19.75 -1.85 -20.19
CA LEU A 363 -19.07 -3.05 -20.65
C LEU A 363 -18.57 -3.84 -19.43
N PRO A 364 -19.35 -4.77 -18.86
CA PRO A 364 -18.97 -5.43 -17.61
C PRO A 364 -17.81 -6.42 -17.83
N ILE A 365 -16.62 -6.10 -17.32
CA ILE A 365 -15.43 -6.95 -17.39
C ILE A 365 -15.12 -7.49 -15.98
N ILE A 366 -15.00 -8.81 -15.84
CA ILE A 366 -14.61 -9.46 -14.58
C ILE A 366 -13.22 -8.95 -14.13
N ASP A 367 -13.02 -8.79 -12.82
CA ASP A 367 -11.77 -8.29 -12.29
C ASP A 367 -10.56 -9.13 -12.75
N GLN A 368 -9.47 -8.45 -13.13
CA GLN A 368 -8.25 -9.06 -13.70
C GLN A 368 -8.49 -9.99 -14.90
N ARG A 369 -9.57 -9.77 -15.65
CA ARG A 369 -9.87 -10.45 -16.91
C ARG A 369 -9.93 -9.45 -18.07
N VAL A 370 -10.25 -9.99 -19.24
CA VAL A 370 -10.42 -9.29 -20.51
C VAL A 370 -11.81 -9.56 -21.07
N THR A 371 -12.21 -8.78 -22.07
CA THR A 371 -13.41 -8.99 -22.89
C THR A 371 -12.98 -9.49 -24.26
N THR A 372 -13.93 -9.79 -25.15
CA THR A 372 -13.58 -10.08 -26.55
C THR A 372 -13.11 -8.83 -27.30
N VAL A 373 -12.37 -9.01 -28.39
CA VAL A 373 -11.94 -7.88 -29.25
C VAL A 373 -13.14 -7.15 -29.83
N ASP A 374 -14.21 -7.85 -30.23
CA ASP A 374 -15.42 -7.25 -30.80
C ASP A 374 -16.18 -6.39 -29.77
N GLU A 375 -16.32 -6.86 -28.53
CA GLU A 375 -16.92 -6.08 -27.45
C GLU A 375 -16.08 -4.84 -27.10
N MET A 376 -14.76 -4.99 -27.11
CA MET A 376 -13.83 -3.87 -26.90
C MET A 376 -13.96 -2.84 -28.04
N GLN A 377 -13.99 -3.31 -29.30
CA GLN A 377 -14.14 -2.48 -30.48
C GLN A 377 -15.43 -1.66 -30.41
N ALA A 378 -16.56 -2.28 -30.11
CA ALA A 378 -17.85 -1.58 -30.00
C ALA A 378 -17.84 -0.48 -28.92
N ALA A 379 -17.19 -0.73 -27.78
CA ALA A 379 -17.07 0.25 -26.71
C ALA A 379 -16.08 1.38 -27.07
N VAL A 380 -14.98 1.06 -27.75
CA VAL A 380 -14.01 2.04 -28.24
C VAL A 380 -14.63 2.93 -29.31
N GLU A 381 -15.31 2.38 -30.31
CA GLU A 381 -15.99 3.14 -31.36
C GLU A 381 -17.03 4.12 -30.78
N TRP A 382 -17.78 3.67 -29.79
CA TRP A 382 -18.72 4.54 -29.08
C TRP A 382 -18.02 5.72 -28.40
N ALA A 383 -16.93 5.47 -27.68
CA ALA A 383 -16.17 6.52 -27.02
C ALA A 383 -15.47 7.44 -28.04
N ASP A 384 -14.94 6.86 -29.13
CA ASP A 384 -14.23 7.57 -30.18
C ASP A 384 -15.14 8.56 -30.92
N GLY A 385 -16.39 8.18 -31.20
CA GLY A 385 -17.40 9.08 -31.76
C GLY A 385 -17.65 10.31 -30.88
N LEU A 386 -17.74 10.14 -29.56
CA LEU A 386 -17.91 11.25 -28.62
C LEU A 386 -16.66 12.13 -28.53
N LEU A 387 -15.47 11.54 -28.57
CA LEU A 387 -14.22 12.29 -28.61
C LEU A 387 -14.09 13.10 -29.90
N ALA A 388 -14.53 12.57 -31.03
CA ALA A 388 -14.56 13.26 -32.33
C ALA A 388 -15.54 14.45 -32.36
N GLU A 389 -16.53 14.48 -31.46
CA GLU A 389 -17.39 15.65 -31.20
C GLU A 389 -16.75 16.67 -30.24
N GLY A 390 -15.52 16.44 -29.78
CA GLY A 390 -14.83 17.29 -28.82
C GLY A 390 -15.20 17.03 -27.35
N ARG A 391 -15.97 15.97 -27.06
CA ARG A 391 -16.46 15.71 -25.70
C ARG A 391 -15.39 15.07 -24.81
N SER A 392 -15.55 15.24 -23.51
CA SER A 392 -14.70 14.63 -22.49
C SER A 392 -15.30 13.29 -22.01
N VAL A 393 -14.65 12.19 -22.35
CA VAL A 393 -15.06 10.82 -21.98
C VAL A 393 -14.22 10.34 -20.79
N MET A 394 -14.88 9.85 -19.75
CA MET A 394 -14.22 9.23 -18.59
C MET A 394 -14.43 7.71 -18.63
N VAL A 395 -13.38 6.93 -18.41
CA VAL A 395 -13.44 5.49 -18.21
C VAL A 395 -13.07 5.11 -16.77
N HIS A 396 -13.84 4.22 -16.16
CA HIS A 396 -13.52 3.71 -14.83
C HIS A 396 -13.77 2.21 -14.67
N CYS A 397 -13.00 1.63 -13.75
CA CYS A 397 -13.19 0.33 -13.15
C CYS A 397 -13.11 0.52 -11.63
N VAL A 398 -12.76 -0.51 -10.85
CA VAL A 398 -12.65 -0.38 -9.40
C VAL A 398 -11.48 0.52 -8.98
N ALA A 399 -10.27 0.25 -9.47
CA ALA A 399 -9.06 1.01 -9.13
C ALA A 399 -8.69 2.09 -10.18
N GLY A 400 -9.27 2.00 -11.39
CA GLY A 400 -8.85 2.81 -12.53
C GLY A 400 -7.42 2.49 -12.98
N LEU A 401 -7.03 1.20 -12.96
CA LEU A 401 -5.67 0.73 -13.29
C LEU A 401 -5.66 -0.33 -14.40
N GLY A 402 -6.15 -1.54 -14.13
CA GLY A 402 -6.13 -2.65 -15.09
C GLY A 402 -7.14 -2.51 -16.21
N ARG A 403 -8.42 -2.79 -15.94
CA ARG A 403 -9.52 -2.75 -16.93
C ARG A 403 -9.61 -1.39 -17.65
N SER A 404 -9.57 -0.28 -16.90
CA SER A 404 -9.60 1.06 -17.47
C SER A 404 -8.35 1.38 -18.29
N GLY A 405 -7.17 0.94 -17.82
CA GLY A 405 -5.94 1.14 -18.55
C GLY A 405 -5.92 0.37 -19.87
N MET A 406 -6.44 -0.86 -19.86
CA MET A 406 -6.61 -1.69 -21.05
C MET A 406 -7.52 -1.02 -22.07
N PHE A 407 -8.70 -0.54 -21.65
CA PHE A 407 -9.61 0.19 -22.52
C PHE A 407 -8.95 1.44 -23.13
N ALA A 408 -8.30 2.27 -22.31
CA ALA A 408 -7.63 3.47 -22.79
C ALA A 408 -6.48 3.15 -23.77
N ALA A 409 -5.75 2.06 -23.53
CA ALA A 409 -4.70 1.59 -24.42
C ALA A 409 -5.27 1.06 -25.75
N CYS A 410 -6.38 0.32 -25.74
CA CYS A 410 -7.07 -0.10 -26.97
C CYS A 410 -7.57 1.12 -27.77
N LEU A 411 -8.12 2.15 -27.12
CA LEU A 411 -8.54 3.37 -27.80
C LEU A 411 -7.37 4.07 -28.51
N LEU A 412 -6.24 4.23 -27.82
CA LEU A 412 -5.03 4.81 -28.40
C LEU A 412 -4.46 3.95 -29.54
N ALA A 413 -4.48 2.63 -29.39
CA ALA A 413 -4.06 1.70 -30.44
C ALA A 413 -4.99 1.79 -31.68
N GLY A 414 -6.29 1.97 -31.47
CA GLY A 414 -7.26 2.24 -32.53
C GLY A 414 -6.98 3.53 -33.29
N ARG A 415 -6.28 4.48 -32.67
CA ARG A 415 -5.80 5.74 -33.29
C ARG A 415 -4.37 5.66 -33.84
N GLY A 416 -3.83 4.45 -34.00
CA GLY A 416 -2.58 4.22 -34.72
C GLY A 416 -1.31 4.18 -33.86
N LEU A 417 -1.41 4.23 -32.52
CA LEU A 417 -0.27 3.93 -31.66
C LEU A 417 0.01 2.41 -31.66
N SER A 418 1.28 2.03 -31.53
CA SER A 418 1.60 0.64 -31.21
C SER A 418 1.06 0.26 -29.83
N ALA A 419 0.84 -1.03 -29.58
CA ALA A 419 0.40 -1.51 -28.27
C ALA A 419 1.32 -1.03 -27.13
N GLU A 420 2.65 -1.09 -27.34
CA GLU A 420 3.65 -0.65 -26.36
C GLU A 420 3.56 0.85 -26.11
N GLN A 421 3.41 1.65 -27.16
CA GLN A 421 3.27 3.11 -27.05
C GLN A 421 1.98 3.50 -26.32
N ALA A 422 0.88 2.83 -26.63
CA ALA A 422 -0.42 3.04 -25.99
C ALA A 422 -0.35 2.72 -24.49
N VAL A 423 0.18 1.56 -24.12
CA VAL A 423 0.36 1.15 -22.71
C VAL A 423 1.28 2.14 -21.98
N ALA A 424 2.39 2.57 -22.59
CA ALA A 424 3.30 3.54 -22.00
C ALA A 424 2.64 4.92 -21.79
N ALA A 425 1.79 5.37 -22.71
CA ALA A 425 1.05 6.61 -22.56
C ALA A 425 0.06 6.56 -21.39
N VAL A 426 -0.71 5.48 -21.27
CA VAL A 426 -1.64 5.26 -20.15
C VAL A 426 -0.89 5.18 -18.82
N ARG A 427 0.26 4.48 -18.78
CA ARG A 427 1.07 4.36 -17.56
C ARG A 427 1.62 5.72 -17.09
N ARG A 428 2.00 6.60 -18.02
CA ARG A 428 2.43 7.97 -17.70
C ARG A 428 1.29 8.82 -17.15
N ALA A 429 0.10 8.73 -17.74
CA ALA A 429 -1.06 9.52 -17.33
C ALA A 429 -1.61 9.08 -15.96
N ARG A 430 -1.65 7.77 -15.70
CA ARG A 430 -2.36 7.21 -14.54
C ARG A 430 -1.45 6.61 -13.48
N SER A 431 -0.65 5.62 -13.84
CA SER A 431 0.25 4.92 -12.91
C SER A 431 1.14 3.94 -13.69
N PRO A 432 2.41 3.74 -13.30
CA PRO A 432 3.25 2.67 -13.85
C PRO A 432 2.62 1.27 -13.80
N ARG A 433 1.63 1.05 -12.92
CA ARG A 433 0.88 -0.19 -12.77
C ARG A 433 -0.32 -0.35 -13.72
N ALA A 434 -0.65 0.65 -14.54
CA ALA A 434 -1.79 0.56 -15.45
C ALA A 434 -1.58 -0.54 -16.49
N VAL A 435 -2.68 -1.21 -16.87
CA VAL A 435 -2.67 -2.51 -17.58
C VAL A 435 -1.95 -3.56 -16.71
N GLU A 436 -2.72 -4.16 -15.80
CA GLU A 436 -2.20 -4.85 -14.61
C GLU A 436 -1.77 -6.29 -14.86
N THR A 437 -2.28 -6.91 -15.93
CA THR A 437 -2.06 -8.33 -16.20
C THR A 437 -1.56 -8.55 -17.62
N ARG A 438 -0.77 -9.61 -17.82
CA ARG A 438 -0.27 -10.01 -19.13
C ARG A 438 -1.39 -10.22 -20.16
N ILE A 439 -2.51 -10.83 -19.76
CA ILE A 439 -3.64 -11.06 -20.66
C ILE A 439 -4.29 -9.74 -21.13
N GLN A 440 -4.23 -8.67 -20.32
CA GLN A 440 -4.71 -7.35 -20.73
C GLN A 440 -3.76 -6.70 -21.73
N GLU A 441 -2.43 -6.85 -21.55
CA GLU A 441 -1.45 -6.41 -22.54
C GLU A 441 -1.61 -7.18 -23.86
N GLU A 442 -1.86 -8.49 -23.80
CA GLU A 442 -2.14 -9.34 -24.95
C GLU A 442 -3.40 -8.88 -25.71
N LEU A 443 -4.50 -8.56 -25.01
CA LEU A 443 -5.69 -8.00 -25.66
C LEU A 443 -5.38 -6.67 -26.38
N VAL A 444 -4.57 -5.79 -25.79
CA VAL A 444 -4.18 -4.53 -26.43
C VAL A 444 -3.36 -4.81 -27.70
N ALA A 445 -2.48 -5.80 -27.67
CA ALA A 445 -1.70 -6.23 -28.83
C ALA A 445 -2.56 -6.84 -29.94
N ASP A 446 -3.52 -7.70 -29.58
CA ASP A 446 -4.48 -8.30 -30.51
C ASP A 446 -5.36 -7.22 -31.15
N TYR A 447 -5.83 -6.26 -30.35
CA TYR A 447 -6.61 -5.11 -30.82
C TYR A 447 -5.81 -4.25 -31.81
N ALA A 448 -4.54 -3.95 -31.49
CA ALA A 448 -3.65 -3.20 -32.37
C ALA A 448 -3.35 -3.93 -33.70
N SER A 449 -3.46 -5.24 -33.73
CA SER A 449 -3.18 -6.09 -34.90
C SER A 449 -4.43 -6.43 -35.72
N GLY A 450 -5.62 -6.04 -35.27
CA GLY A 450 -6.90 -6.41 -35.89
C GLY A 450 -7.17 -5.75 -37.25
N PRO A 451 -8.12 -6.28 -38.05
CA PRO A 451 -8.32 -5.91 -39.47
C PRO A 451 -8.76 -4.45 -39.76
N GLY A 452 -8.91 -3.59 -38.75
CA GLY A 452 -9.36 -2.20 -38.90
C GLY A 452 -8.29 -1.20 -39.35
N GLN A 453 -6.99 -1.55 -39.29
CA GLN A 453 -5.91 -0.59 -39.59
C GLN A 453 -5.50 -0.50 -41.07
N ALA A 454 -5.98 -1.40 -41.94
CA ALA A 454 -5.58 -1.39 -43.36
C ALA A 454 -6.29 -0.31 -44.21
N ALA A 455 -7.28 0.41 -43.67
CA ALA A 455 -8.10 1.35 -44.43
C ALA A 455 -7.69 2.84 -44.31
N GLY A 456 -6.74 3.20 -43.44
CA GLY A 456 -6.35 4.59 -43.17
C GLY A 456 -5.18 5.15 -43.98
N ASN A 457 -4.52 4.33 -44.81
CA ASN A 457 -3.40 4.76 -45.66
C ASN A 457 -3.75 4.60 -47.15
N ARG A 458 -4.65 5.44 -47.66
CA ARG A 458 -4.75 5.76 -49.09
C ARG A 458 -5.16 7.21 -49.31
#